data_AF-A0A5Q4F6R7-F1
#
_entry.id   AF-A0A5Q4F6R7-F1
#
_cell.length_a   1.000
_cell.length_b   1.000
_cell.length_c   1.000
_cell.angle_alpha   90.00
_cell.angle_beta   90.00
_cell.angle_gamma   90.00
#
_symmetry.space_group_name_H-M   'P 1'
#
loop_
_entity.id
_entity.type
_entity.pdbx_description
1 polymer ?
#
loop_
_entity_poly.entity_id
_entity_poly.type
_entity_poly.pdbx_seq_one_letter_code
_entity_poly.pdbx_strand_id
1 'polypeptide(L)'
;MDNRAEGMERFSRRQFLKVSAIWAGGTWVIGMPALQGKSFTVLSEQEAVIMDALADTIIPPDEEYVGGREAMVTRFLDQQLGRYGYLQREKERYHTCLPALNRSSLNRFGELFTELDEEARTAHLTEIEAGLHDSGALENGWGEYSPSAFFRLVRDHCMMGFYGSPQHGGNKHFVSFRMLGLT
;
A
#
# COMPACT_ATOMS: atom_id res chain seq x y z
N MET A 1 30.98 -36.52 18.83
CA MET A 1 29.79 -36.67 17.98
C MET A 1 28.68 -35.90 18.68
N ASP A 2 28.76 -34.58 18.76
CA ASP A 2 28.52 -33.59 17.69
C ASP A 2 27.21 -33.87 16.95
N ASN A 3 26.13 -33.16 17.30
CA ASN A 3 25.65 -32.08 16.44
C ASN A 3 24.64 -31.17 17.16
N ARG A 4 24.94 -29.88 17.11
CA ARG A 4 24.06 -28.75 17.47
C ARG A 4 22.97 -28.58 16.42
N ALA A 5 21.79 -28.13 16.85
CA ALA A 5 20.96 -27.23 16.04
C ALA A 5 20.30 -26.25 17.01
N GLU A 6 21.07 -25.20 17.30
CA GLU A 6 20.67 -24.02 18.06
C GLU A 6 19.60 -23.24 17.28
N GLY A 7 18.81 -22.45 18.02
CA GLY A 7 17.60 -21.78 17.56
C GLY A 7 17.82 -20.85 16.39
N MET A 8 16.93 -20.93 15.41
CA MET A 8 16.81 -19.95 14.35
C MET A 8 16.02 -18.76 14.89
N GLU A 9 16.74 -17.80 15.47
CA GLU A 9 16.16 -16.52 15.87
C GLU A 9 15.50 -15.83 14.66
N ARG A 10 14.23 -15.47 14.82
CA ARG A 10 13.48 -14.66 13.86
C ARG A 10 14.02 -13.23 13.89
N PHE A 11 14.84 -12.88 12.91
CA PHE A 11 15.39 -11.54 12.79
C PHE A 11 14.28 -10.48 12.62
N SER A 12 14.27 -9.50 13.51
CA SER A 12 13.35 -8.36 13.46
C SER A 12 13.86 -7.28 12.52
N ARG A 13 12.95 -6.62 11.80
CA ARG A 13 13.20 -5.56 10.78
C ARG A 13 14.12 -4.43 11.26
N ARG A 14 14.28 -4.23 12.58
CA ARG A 14 15.18 -3.23 13.18
C ARG A 14 16.67 -3.63 13.25
N GLN A 15 17.00 -4.92 13.14
CA GLN A 15 18.40 -5.38 13.08
C GLN A 15 19.01 -5.34 11.68
N PHE A 16 18.18 -5.22 10.63
CA PHE A 16 18.63 -5.20 9.24
C PHE A 16 19.33 -3.89 8.82
N LEU A 17 19.12 -2.81 9.58
CA LEU A 17 19.70 -1.48 9.32
C LEU A 17 21.05 -1.23 10.03
N LYS A 18 21.66 -2.24 10.66
CA LYS A 18 22.96 -2.12 11.37
C LYS A 18 24.06 -3.04 10.82
N VAL A 19 24.10 -3.30 9.52
CA VAL A 19 25.30 -3.87 8.87
C VAL A 19 25.98 -2.78 8.06
N SER A 20 26.61 -1.84 8.78
CA SER A 20 27.55 -0.88 8.22
C SER A 20 28.93 -1.53 8.08
N ALA A 21 29.39 -1.61 6.84
CA ALA A 21 30.78 -1.53 6.37
C ALA A 21 31.91 -1.95 7.33
N ILE A 22 32.54 -3.10 7.05
CA ILE A 22 34.00 -3.31 7.03
C ILE A 22 34.23 -4.53 6.15
N TRP A 23 34.92 -4.38 5.02
CA TRP A 23 35.99 -5.26 4.53
C TRP A 23 36.71 -4.51 3.41
N ALA A 24 37.85 -3.91 3.78
CA ALA A 24 38.80 -3.37 2.83
C ALA A 24 39.47 -4.54 2.10
N GLY A 25 39.44 -4.51 0.77
CA GLY A 25 40.27 -5.34 -0.11
C GLY A 25 39.61 -6.61 -0.64
N GLY A 26 39.31 -6.63 -1.94
CA GLY A 26 39.04 -7.85 -2.70
C GLY A 26 37.74 -7.84 -3.48
N THR A 27 37.87 -7.89 -4.80
CA THR A 27 36.83 -8.01 -5.82
C THR A 27 35.77 -9.06 -5.50
N TRP A 28 34.49 -8.68 -5.51
CA TRP A 28 33.34 -9.40 -6.09
C TRP A 28 32.14 -8.43 -6.07
N VAL A 29 31.91 -7.71 -7.17
CA VAL A 29 30.57 -7.14 -7.45
C VAL A 29 29.69 -8.32 -7.87
N ILE A 30 29.39 -9.22 -6.92
CA ILE A 30 28.29 -10.16 -7.08
C ILE A 30 27.05 -9.30 -6.94
N GLY A 31 26.29 -9.23 -8.04
CA GLY A 31 25.17 -8.34 -8.22
C GLY A 31 24.35 -8.19 -6.95
N MET A 32 24.37 -6.97 -6.40
CA MET A 32 23.13 -6.48 -5.81
C MET A 32 22.09 -6.74 -6.89
N PRO A 33 21.03 -7.54 -6.66
CA PRO A 33 19.88 -7.41 -7.52
C PRO A 33 19.60 -5.91 -7.47
N ALA A 34 19.65 -5.25 -8.62
CA ALA A 34 19.04 -3.94 -8.71
C ALA A 34 17.69 -4.15 -8.04
N LEU A 35 17.47 -3.48 -6.90
CA LEU A 35 16.14 -3.40 -6.31
C LEU A 35 15.37 -2.79 -7.46
N GLN A 36 14.74 -3.66 -8.25
CA GLN A 36 13.95 -3.31 -9.38
C GLN A 36 12.73 -2.73 -8.68
N GLY A 37 12.86 -1.46 -8.29
CA GLY A 37 11.82 -0.71 -7.63
C GLY A 37 10.60 -0.94 -8.49
N LYS A 38 9.47 -1.31 -7.87
CA LYS A 38 8.19 -1.34 -8.56
C LYS A 38 8.05 0.02 -9.24
N SER A 39 8.33 0.10 -10.53
CA SER A 39 8.31 1.38 -11.23
C SER A 39 6.85 1.69 -11.51
N PHE A 40 6.23 2.45 -10.62
CA PHE A 40 4.91 3.02 -10.83
C PHE A 40 5.01 4.08 -11.95
N THR A 41 4.01 4.09 -12.82
CA THR A 41 3.98 4.98 -13.99
C THR A 41 3.28 6.30 -13.70
N VAL A 42 2.36 6.30 -12.75
CA VAL A 42 1.57 7.46 -12.34
C VAL A 42 1.87 7.83 -10.90
N LEU A 43 1.70 6.87 -9.98
CA LEU A 43 1.95 7.10 -8.55
C LEU A 43 3.45 7.26 -8.29
N SER A 44 3.80 8.15 -7.38
CA SER A 44 5.12 8.16 -6.75
C SER A 44 5.30 6.92 -5.85
N GLU A 45 6.55 6.63 -5.49
CA GLU A 45 6.83 5.53 -4.56
C GLU A 45 6.14 5.73 -3.20
N GLN A 46 6.13 6.97 -2.69
CA GLN A 46 5.49 7.28 -1.41
C GLN A 46 3.96 7.09 -1.50
N GLU A 47 3.33 7.59 -2.55
CA GLU A 47 1.89 7.40 -2.78
C GLU A 47 1.52 5.93 -2.92
N ALA A 48 2.34 5.14 -3.62
CA ALA A 48 2.11 3.71 -3.76
C ALA A 48 2.21 2.96 -2.43
N VAL A 49 3.11 3.36 -1.52
CA VAL A 49 3.20 2.76 -0.18
C VAL A 49 1.96 3.10 0.66
N ILE A 50 1.44 4.33 0.56
CA ILE A 50 0.18 4.72 1.21
C ILE A 50 -0.99 3.91 0.62
N MET A 51 -1.02 3.75 -0.70
CA MET A 51 -2.06 2.98 -1.38
C MET A 51 -1.99 1.48 -1.04
N ASP A 52 -0.80 0.89 -0.92
CA ASP A 52 -0.61 -0.49 -0.47
C ASP A 52 -1.16 -0.67 0.96
N ALA A 53 -0.89 0.29 1.85
CA ALA A 53 -1.47 0.33 3.20
C ALA A 53 -3.00 0.45 3.19
N LEU A 54 -3.56 1.35 2.37
CA LEU A 54 -4.99 1.50 2.19
C LEU A 54 -5.64 0.22 1.69
N ALA A 55 -5.06 -0.40 0.65
CA ALA A 55 -5.57 -1.61 0.04
C ALA A 55 -5.62 -2.78 1.02
N ASP A 56 -4.60 -2.95 1.86
CA ASP A 56 -4.61 -3.97 2.92
C ASP A 56 -5.58 -3.62 4.06
N THR A 57 -5.84 -2.35 4.33
CA THR A 57 -6.84 -2.00 5.36
C THR A 57 -8.26 -2.28 4.85
N ILE A 58 -8.52 -2.05 3.56
CA ILE A 58 -9.82 -2.30 2.93
C ILE A 58 -10.03 -3.80 2.66
N ILE A 59 -8.96 -4.51 2.31
CA ILE A 59 -8.96 -5.94 2.00
C ILE A 59 -7.82 -6.58 2.81
N PRO A 60 -8.07 -6.89 4.09
CA PRO A 60 -7.04 -7.45 4.95
C PRO A 60 -6.68 -8.87 4.53
N PRO A 61 -5.42 -9.29 4.69
CA PRO A 61 -5.05 -10.70 4.60
C PRO A 61 -5.69 -11.48 5.74
N ASP A 62 -6.00 -12.75 5.47
CA ASP A 62 -6.45 -13.71 6.49
C ASP A 62 -5.53 -14.94 6.50
N GLU A 63 -5.94 -16.01 7.19
CA GLU A 63 -5.15 -17.25 7.29
C GLU A 63 -5.02 -18.00 5.96
N GLU A 64 -5.98 -17.84 5.05
CA GLU A 64 -6.10 -18.61 3.82
C GLU A 64 -5.68 -17.81 2.58
N TYR A 65 -5.92 -16.50 2.59
CA TYR A 65 -5.74 -15.63 1.45
C TYR A 65 -5.02 -14.33 1.75
N VAL A 66 -4.36 -13.83 0.71
CA VAL A 66 -3.59 -12.58 0.76
C VAL A 66 -4.49 -11.34 0.62
N GLY A 67 -4.06 -10.25 1.23
CA GLY A 67 -4.77 -8.96 1.19
C GLY A 67 -4.57 -8.17 -0.11
N GLY A 68 -5.14 -6.96 -0.13
CA GLY A 68 -5.15 -6.07 -1.29
C GLY A 68 -3.76 -5.69 -1.82
N ARG A 69 -2.78 -5.48 -0.94
CA ARG A 69 -1.38 -5.18 -1.32
C ARG A 69 -0.76 -6.33 -2.11
N GLU A 70 -0.86 -7.54 -1.59
CA GLU A 70 -0.24 -8.73 -2.19
C GLU A 70 -0.99 -9.21 -3.43
N ALA A 71 -2.30 -8.95 -3.50
CA ALA A 71 -3.10 -9.09 -4.71
C ALA A 71 -2.81 -8.01 -5.77
N MET A 72 -1.87 -7.09 -5.52
CA MET A 72 -1.42 -6.03 -6.43
C MET A 72 -2.50 -5.00 -6.81
N VAL A 73 -3.43 -4.70 -5.91
CA VAL A 73 -4.47 -3.68 -6.12
C VAL A 73 -3.85 -2.32 -6.49
N THR A 74 -2.76 -1.91 -5.86
CA THR A 74 -2.05 -0.65 -6.18
C THR A 74 -1.49 -0.63 -7.60
N ARG A 75 -1.04 -1.78 -8.13
CA ARG A 75 -0.56 -1.88 -9.52
C ARG A 75 -1.72 -1.73 -10.50
N PHE A 76 -2.86 -2.37 -10.22
CA PHE A 76 -4.07 -2.15 -11.00
C PHE A 76 -4.41 -0.66 -11.06
N LEU A 77 -4.43 -0.01 -9.90
CA LEU A 77 -4.77 1.41 -9.82
C LEU A 77 -3.79 2.26 -10.65
N ASP A 78 -2.48 2.08 -10.46
CA ASP A 78 -1.46 2.82 -11.22
C ASP A 78 -1.64 2.68 -12.74
N GLN A 79 -1.93 1.46 -13.21
CA GLN A 79 -2.23 1.20 -14.62
C GLN A 79 -3.50 1.89 -15.09
N GLN A 80 -4.57 1.88 -14.27
CA GLN A 80 -5.85 2.48 -14.63
C GLN A 80 -5.86 4.01 -14.54
N LEU A 81 -4.99 4.61 -13.73
CA LEU A 81 -4.75 6.05 -13.71
C LEU A 81 -3.88 6.51 -14.90
N GLY A 82 -3.21 5.57 -15.58
CA GLY A 82 -2.34 5.84 -16.72
C GLY A 82 -3.07 6.39 -17.94
N ARG A 83 -2.29 6.80 -18.96
CA ARG A 83 -2.79 7.46 -20.18
C ARG A 83 -3.95 6.74 -20.89
N TYR A 84 -3.96 5.42 -20.83
CA TYR A 84 -4.96 4.57 -21.51
C TYR A 84 -5.91 3.87 -20.54
N GLY A 85 -5.77 4.15 -19.24
CA GLY A 85 -6.64 3.59 -18.22
C GLY A 85 -7.94 4.40 -18.10
N TYR A 86 -9.01 3.73 -17.70
CA TYR A 86 -10.33 4.38 -17.61
C TYR A 86 -10.48 5.28 -16.37
N LEU A 87 -9.56 5.19 -15.41
CA LEU A 87 -9.52 6.04 -14.21
C LEU A 87 -8.61 7.27 -14.40
N GLN A 88 -8.13 7.55 -15.62
CA GLN A 88 -7.21 8.67 -15.89
C GLN A 88 -7.67 10.01 -15.31
N ARG A 89 -8.98 10.28 -15.27
CA ARG A 89 -9.55 11.53 -14.74
C ARG A 89 -9.37 11.68 -13.23
N GLU A 90 -9.15 10.59 -12.51
CA GLU A 90 -8.96 10.58 -11.06
C GLU A 90 -7.50 10.79 -10.66
N LYS A 91 -6.56 10.86 -11.63
CA LYS A 91 -5.12 10.99 -11.36
C LYS A 91 -4.81 12.14 -10.39
N GLU A 92 -5.33 13.33 -10.65
CA GLU A 92 -5.06 14.50 -9.81
C GLU A 92 -5.63 14.34 -8.40
N ARG A 93 -6.80 13.70 -8.29
CA ARG A 93 -7.42 13.39 -7.01
C ARG A 93 -6.53 12.48 -6.16
N TYR A 94 -5.92 11.46 -6.75
CA TYR A 94 -4.98 10.59 -6.04
C TYR A 94 -3.71 11.31 -5.60
N HIS A 95 -3.11 12.13 -6.47
CA HIS A 95 -1.92 12.92 -6.13
C HIS A 95 -2.18 13.93 -5.00
N THR A 96 -3.39 14.45 -4.92
CA THR A 96 -3.78 15.36 -3.84
C THR A 96 -4.09 14.59 -2.54
N CYS A 97 -4.92 13.55 -2.63
CA CYS A 97 -5.54 12.94 -1.45
C CYS A 97 -4.64 11.93 -0.74
N LEU A 98 -3.74 11.22 -1.42
CA LEU A 98 -2.85 10.24 -0.76
C LEU A 98 -1.88 10.94 0.22
N PRO A 99 -1.18 12.04 -0.15
CA PRO A 99 -0.40 12.81 0.80
C PRO A 99 -1.26 13.45 1.91
N ALA A 100 -2.48 13.90 1.58
CA ALA A 100 -3.40 14.48 2.55
C ALA A 100 -3.86 13.48 3.61
N LEU A 101 -4.07 12.21 3.24
CA LEU A 101 -4.35 11.12 4.19
C LEU A 101 -3.19 10.94 5.18
N ASN A 102 -1.95 10.92 4.69
CA ASN A 102 -0.77 10.83 5.54
C ASN A 102 -0.68 12.01 6.52
N ARG A 103 -0.97 13.23 6.04
CA ARG A 103 -1.02 14.43 6.90
C ARG A 103 -2.15 14.36 7.92
N SER A 104 -3.33 13.87 7.53
CA SER A 104 -4.46 13.69 8.45
C SER A 104 -4.11 12.72 9.58
N SER A 105 -3.44 11.62 9.25
CA SER A 105 -2.90 10.67 10.23
C SER A 105 -1.89 11.33 11.16
N LEU A 106 -0.92 12.10 10.64
CA LEU A 106 0.05 12.83 11.46
C LEU A 106 -0.63 13.81 12.41
N ASN A 107 -1.62 14.56 11.93
CA ASN A 107 -2.36 15.53 12.74
C ASN A 107 -3.17 14.86 13.84
N ARG A 108 -3.72 13.67 13.57
CA ARG A 108 -4.60 12.95 14.50
C ARG A 108 -3.84 12.08 15.51
N PHE A 109 -2.80 11.38 15.07
CA PHE A 109 -2.09 10.36 15.86
C PHE A 109 -0.62 10.70 16.11
N GLY A 110 -0.05 11.67 15.39
CA GLY A 110 1.38 11.98 15.44
C GLY A 110 2.27 11.06 14.59
N GLU A 111 1.66 10.12 13.85
CA GLU A 111 2.35 9.11 13.04
C GLU A 111 1.83 9.10 11.59
N LEU A 112 2.68 8.67 10.65
CA LEU A 112 2.27 8.50 9.26
C LEU A 112 1.21 7.39 9.16
N PHE A 113 0.30 7.49 8.18
CA PHE A 113 -0.76 6.49 8.00
C PHE A 113 -0.20 5.07 7.81
N THR A 114 0.97 4.97 7.17
CA THR A 114 1.66 3.70 6.92
C THR A 114 2.25 3.09 8.18
N GLU A 115 2.54 3.92 9.19
CA GLU A 115 3.20 3.54 10.45
C GLU A 115 2.20 3.17 11.57
N LEU A 116 0.95 3.62 11.47
CA LEU A 116 -0.12 3.24 12.40
C LEU A 116 -0.25 1.71 12.54
N ASP A 117 -0.63 1.22 13.71
CA ASP A 117 -1.10 -0.15 13.83
C ASP A 117 -2.46 -0.35 13.11
N GLU A 118 -2.91 -1.60 13.01
CA GLU A 118 -4.14 -1.95 12.28
C GLU A 118 -5.39 -1.32 12.88
N GLU A 119 -5.47 -1.28 14.21
CA GLU A 119 -6.62 -0.73 14.93
C GLU A 119 -6.73 0.78 14.74
N ALA A 120 -5.63 1.52 14.93
CA ALA A 120 -5.59 2.97 14.73
C ALA A 120 -5.86 3.35 13.27
N ARG A 121 -5.32 2.58 12.32
CA ARG A 121 -5.53 2.79 10.88
C ARG A 121 -7.00 2.58 10.49
N THR A 122 -7.61 1.51 10.98
CA THR A 122 -9.04 1.22 10.76
C THR A 122 -9.93 2.28 11.40
N ALA A 123 -9.61 2.70 12.63
CA ALA A 123 -10.32 3.77 13.32
C ALA A 123 -10.24 5.08 12.53
N HIS A 124 -9.06 5.43 12.01
CA HIS A 124 -8.89 6.64 11.21
C HIS A 124 -9.73 6.64 9.93
N LEU A 125 -9.70 5.54 9.17
CA LEU A 125 -10.51 5.40 7.95
C LEU A 125 -12.02 5.42 8.27
N THR A 126 -12.42 4.86 9.41
CA THR A 126 -13.81 4.90 9.89
C THR A 126 -14.25 6.34 10.18
N GLU A 127 -13.41 7.15 10.83
CA GLU A 127 -13.69 8.57 11.05
C GLU A 127 -13.80 9.35 9.73
N ILE A 128 -12.93 9.05 8.76
CA ILE A 128 -12.98 9.64 7.42
C ILE A 128 -14.27 9.24 6.70
N GLU A 129 -14.67 7.96 6.74
CA GLU A 129 -15.91 7.47 6.13
C GLU A 129 -17.14 8.15 6.71
N ALA A 130 -17.13 8.38 8.03
CA ALA A 130 -18.18 9.10 8.76
C ALA A 130 -18.22 10.61 8.48
N GLY A 131 -17.27 11.15 7.70
CA GLY A 131 -17.24 12.56 7.31
C GLY A 131 -16.66 13.49 8.37
N LEU A 132 -16.05 12.97 9.44
CA LEU A 132 -15.49 13.79 10.52
C LEU A 132 -14.30 14.66 10.08
N HIS A 133 -13.70 14.32 8.93
CA HIS A 133 -12.57 15.03 8.34
C HIS A 133 -12.99 15.94 7.17
N ASP A 134 -14.27 15.95 6.76
CA ASP A 134 -14.74 16.74 5.62
C ASP A 134 -14.70 18.25 5.90
N SER A 135 -14.98 18.65 7.14
CA SER A 135 -14.81 20.04 7.57
C SER A 135 -13.32 20.37 7.70
N GLY A 136 -12.87 21.45 7.05
CA GLY A 136 -11.47 21.85 7.06
C GLY A 136 -10.58 21.08 6.08
N ALA A 137 -11.18 20.30 5.16
CA ALA A 137 -10.45 19.48 4.21
C ALA A 137 -9.46 20.30 3.36
N LEU A 138 -9.87 21.48 2.90
CA LEU A 138 -9.06 22.39 2.10
C LEU A 138 -7.79 22.82 2.87
N GLU A 139 -7.94 23.28 4.11
CA GLU A 139 -6.86 23.72 4.99
C GLU A 139 -5.91 22.57 5.35
N ASN A 140 -6.43 21.36 5.43
CA ASN A 140 -5.65 20.15 5.71
C ASN A 140 -5.00 19.52 4.47
N GLY A 141 -5.10 20.17 3.30
CA GLY A 141 -4.38 19.78 2.09
C GLY A 141 -5.10 18.75 1.21
N TRP A 142 -6.39 18.50 1.45
CA TRP A 142 -7.22 17.66 0.57
C TRP A 142 -7.68 18.40 -0.70
N GLY A 143 -7.34 19.69 -0.84
CA GLY A 143 -7.74 20.50 -1.98
C GLY A 143 -9.25 20.69 -2.04
N GLU A 144 -9.82 20.54 -3.24
CA GLU A 144 -11.28 20.59 -3.44
C GLU A 144 -12.01 19.30 -3.08
N TYR A 145 -11.28 18.24 -2.68
CA TYR A 145 -11.83 16.92 -2.47
C TYR A 145 -12.29 16.71 -1.03
N SER A 146 -13.48 16.13 -0.86
CA SER A 146 -13.93 15.62 0.44
C SER A 146 -13.16 14.33 0.79
N PRO A 147 -12.54 14.23 1.98
CA PRO A 147 -11.94 13.01 2.50
C PRO A 147 -12.89 11.81 2.46
N SER A 148 -14.14 11.97 2.89
CA SER A 148 -15.11 10.87 2.90
C SER A 148 -15.47 10.41 1.48
N ALA A 149 -15.61 11.36 0.54
CA ALA A 149 -15.83 11.04 -0.87
C ALA A 149 -14.63 10.35 -1.51
N PHE A 150 -13.40 10.79 -1.21
CA PHE A 150 -12.18 10.13 -1.67
C PHE A 150 -12.08 8.70 -1.13
N PHE A 151 -12.36 8.48 0.16
CA PHE A 151 -12.31 7.13 0.74
C PHE A 151 -13.28 6.17 0.06
N ARG A 152 -14.53 6.58 -0.19
CA ARG A 152 -15.51 5.76 -0.94
C ARG A 152 -15.00 5.41 -2.33
N LEU A 153 -14.44 6.38 -3.04
CA LEU A 153 -13.85 6.15 -4.36
C LEU A 153 -12.69 5.15 -4.30
N VAL A 154 -11.77 5.32 -3.34
CA VAL A 154 -10.61 4.43 -3.19
C VAL A 154 -11.06 3.00 -2.89
N ARG A 155 -12.08 2.84 -2.05
CA ARG A 155 -12.67 1.55 -1.70
C ARG A 155 -13.26 0.87 -2.94
N ASP A 156 -14.04 1.60 -3.73
CA ASP A 156 -14.64 1.05 -4.95
C ASP A 156 -13.54 0.62 -5.96
N HIS A 157 -12.47 1.40 -6.07
CA HIS A 157 -11.31 1.07 -6.90
C HIS A 157 -10.52 -0.14 -6.36
N CYS A 158 -10.40 -0.29 -5.05
CA CYS A 158 -9.82 -1.49 -4.43
C CYS A 158 -10.63 -2.74 -4.78
N MET A 159 -11.96 -2.67 -4.69
CA MET A 159 -12.83 -3.78 -5.05
C MET A 159 -12.72 -4.13 -6.54
N MET A 160 -12.66 -3.13 -7.43
CA MET A 160 -12.41 -3.36 -8.86
C MET A 160 -11.06 -4.06 -9.11
N GLY A 161 -10.01 -3.63 -8.42
CA GLY A 161 -8.68 -4.22 -8.57
C GLY A 161 -8.59 -5.64 -8.01
N PHE A 162 -9.29 -5.94 -6.93
CA PHE A 162 -9.23 -7.23 -6.25
C PHE A 162 -10.14 -8.29 -6.87
N TYR A 163 -11.36 -7.92 -7.25
CA TYR A 163 -12.34 -8.84 -7.86
C TYR A 163 -12.34 -8.81 -9.39
N GLY A 164 -11.57 -7.92 -10.02
CA GLY A 164 -11.41 -7.85 -11.47
C GLY A 164 -10.51 -8.96 -12.05
N SER A 165 -10.48 -9.04 -13.38
CA SER A 165 -9.58 -9.97 -14.08
C SER A 165 -8.10 -9.60 -13.84
N PRO A 166 -7.21 -10.57 -13.53
CA PRO A 166 -5.81 -10.27 -13.22
C PRO A 166 -5.02 -9.63 -14.37
N GLN A 167 -5.52 -9.74 -15.60
CA GLN A 167 -4.92 -9.09 -16.78
C GLN A 167 -4.87 -7.57 -16.66
N HIS A 168 -5.68 -6.96 -15.78
CA HIS A 168 -5.71 -5.52 -15.53
C HIS A 168 -4.73 -5.08 -14.42
N GLY A 169 -3.90 -5.99 -13.93
CA GLY A 169 -2.79 -5.69 -13.00
C GLY A 169 -3.07 -5.97 -11.53
N GLY A 170 -4.34 -6.17 -11.16
CA GLY A 170 -4.80 -6.53 -9.82
C GLY A 170 -5.08 -8.02 -9.72
N ASN A 171 -5.82 -8.44 -8.69
CA ASN A 171 -6.21 -9.83 -8.44
C ASN A 171 -5.08 -10.85 -8.76
N LYS A 172 -3.84 -10.50 -8.40
CA LYS A 172 -2.66 -11.27 -8.85
C LYS A 172 -2.82 -12.72 -8.41
N HIS A 173 -2.48 -13.67 -9.29
CA HIS A 173 -2.66 -15.11 -9.03
C HIS A 173 -4.11 -15.52 -8.77
N PHE A 174 -5.08 -14.76 -9.32
CA PHE A 174 -6.50 -15.11 -9.26
C PHE A 174 -6.99 -15.28 -7.81
N VAL A 175 -6.44 -14.50 -6.86
CA VAL A 175 -6.71 -14.64 -5.42
C VAL A 175 -8.21 -14.66 -5.15
N SER A 176 -8.94 -13.64 -5.63
CA SER A 176 -10.39 -13.58 -5.40
C SER A 176 -11.17 -14.63 -6.18
N PHE A 177 -10.68 -15.11 -7.31
CA PHE A 177 -11.37 -16.17 -8.06
C PHE A 177 -11.21 -17.52 -7.37
N ARG A 178 -10.05 -17.78 -6.77
CA ARG A 178 -9.82 -18.94 -5.91
C ARG A 178 -10.68 -18.89 -4.65
N MET A 179 -10.76 -17.73 -3.99
CA MET A 179 -11.68 -17.48 -2.87
C MET A 179 -13.14 -17.83 -3.24
N LEU A 180 -13.54 -17.55 -4.48
CA LEU A 180 -14.90 -17.81 -4.98
C LEU A 180 -15.08 -19.20 -5.63
N GLY A 181 -14.04 -20.03 -5.68
CA GLY A 181 -14.09 -21.37 -6.29
C GLY A 181 -14.24 -21.38 -7.82
N LEU A 182 -13.80 -20.32 -8.51
CA LEU A 182 -13.88 -20.20 -9.97
C LEU A 182 -12.64 -20.76 -10.71
N THR A 183 -11.57 -21.05 -9.98
CA THR A 183 -10.28 -21.56 -10.48
C THR A 183 -9.68 -22.50 -9.47
#